data_AF-A0A7J8CRT2-F1
#
_entry.id   AF-A0A7J8CRT2-F1
#
_cell.length_a   1.000
_cell.length_b   1.000
_cell.length_c   1.000
_cell.angle_alpha   90.00
_cell.angle_beta   90.00
_cell.angle_gamma   90.00
#
_symmetry.space_group_name_H-M   'P 1'
#
loop_
_entity.id
_entity.type
_entity.pdbx_description
1 polymer ?
#
loop_
_entity_poly.entity_id
_entity_poly.type
_entity_poly.pdbx_seq_one_letter_code
_entity_poly.pdbx_strand_id
1 'polypeptide(L)'
;MAEASNADVGSGCEEKGPEGLSPESVPHGTTISRMKLLDTTVDTFLQKLVAAGRRPSGIPEKDLRSIMVPYFLQQRDALQRCVQKQEAENRQLADAVLAGRRQVEELQLQGQAQWQAWQALHREQKELVTTLREPE
;
A
#
# COMPACT_ATOMS: atom_id res chain seq x y z
N MET A 1 0.36 -4.63 34.76
CA MET A 1 -0.73 -3.66 34.97
C MET A 1 -0.16 -2.27 34.81
N ALA A 2 -0.52 -1.57 33.72
CA ALA A 2 -0.56 -0.11 33.58
C ALA A 2 -0.97 0.16 32.12
N GLU A 3 -2.25 0.47 31.94
CA GLU A 3 -2.77 1.05 30.72
C GLU A 3 -2.32 2.51 30.63
N ALA A 4 -1.95 2.95 29.42
CA ALA A 4 -1.99 4.37 29.06
C ALA A 4 -2.52 4.47 27.63
N SER A 5 -3.76 4.94 27.58
CA SER A 5 -4.55 5.33 26.42
C SER A 5 -4.11 6.71 25.88
N ASN A 6 -4.58 6.98 24.65
CA ASN A 6 -4.77 8.26 23.93
C ASN A 6 -3.85 8.42 22.71
N ALA A 7 -4.28 8.87 21.53
CA ALA A 7 -5.59 9.11 20.92
C ALA A 7 -5.30 9.41 19.42
N ASP A 8 -6.14 8.99 18.48
CA ASP A 8 -6.43 9.85 17.32
C ASP A 8 -7.81 9.53 16.72
N VAL A 9 -8.53 10.61 16.45
CA VAL A 9 -9.94 10.68 16.10
C VAL A 9 -10.07 10.65 14.58
N GLY A 10 -10.40 9.47 14.05
CA GLY A 10 -10.74 9.26 12.65
C GLY A 10 -12.26 9.19 12.46
N SER A 11 -12.82 10.32 12.04
CA SER A 11 -14.22 10.55 11.66
C SER A 11 -14.79 9.61 10.58
N GLY A 12 -16.06 9.21 10.75
CA GLY A 12 -17.03 8.81 9.71
C GLY A 12 -17.11 7.29 9.43
N CYS A 13 -18.25 6.59 9.46
CA CYS A 13 -19.65 6.97 9.26
C CYS A 13 -20.55 5.93 9.94
N GLU A 14 -21.56 6.38 10.68
CA GLU A 14 -22.59 5.53 11.25
C GLU A 14 -23.57 5.03 10.17
N GLU A 15 -23.83 3.73 10.22
CA GLU A 15 -24.99 3.05 9.64
C GLU A 15 -26.28 3.58 10.30
N LYS A 16 -27.09 4.32 9.54
CA LYS A 16 -28.53 4.42 9.78
C LYS A 16 -29.26 4.68 8.47
N GLY A 17 -30.04 3.70 8.03
CA GLY A 17 -31.01 3.87 6.96
C GLY A 17 -32.10 4.88 7.32
N PRO A 18 -32.69 5.53 6.32
CA PRO A 18 -34.03 6.08 6.42
C PRO A 18 -34.93 5.48 5.33
N GLU A 19 -35.83 4.58 5.74
CA GLU A 19 -37.10 4.44 5.05
C GLU A 19 -38.04 5.57 5.52
N GLY A 20 -38.65 6.25 4.55
CA GLY A 20 -39.85 7.06 4.76
C GLY A 20 -39.69 8.57 4.55
N LEU A 21 -39.92 9.03 3.32
CA LEU A 21 -41.09 9.82 2.90
C LEU A 21 -40.79 10.71 1.66
N SER A 22 -41.49 10.39 0.57
CA SER A 22 -41.75 11.14 -0.69
C SER A 22 -42.44 12.51 -0.47
N PRO A 23 -42.67 13.37 -1.51
CA PRO A 23 -42.17 13.40 -2.90
C PRO A 23 -41.66 14.81 -3.37
N GLU A 24 -41.31 14.92 -4.65
CA GLU A 24 -41.23 16.16 -5.49
C GLU A 24 -39.84 16.81 -5.62
N SER A 25 -39.10 16.63 -6.72
CA SER A 25 -39.47 17.12 -8.06
C SER A 25 -38.91 16.20 -9.15
N VAL A 26 -39.83 15.41 -9.72
CA VAL A 26 -39.68 14.77 -11.01
C VAL A 26 -39.77 15.89 -12.07
N PRO A 27 -38.94 15.94 -13.12
CA PRO A 27 -39.41 16.53 -14.36
C PRO A 27 -40.54 15.62 -14.86
N HIS A 28 -41.79 15.99 -14.54
CA HIS A 28 -42.95 15.25 -14.99
C HIS A 28 -42.93 15.07 -16.50
N GLY A 29 -43.05 13.81 -16.91
CA GLY A 29 -43.81 13.47 -18.10
C GLY A 29 -43.17 13.84 -19.42
N THR A 30 -42.02 13.26 -19.74
CA THR A 30 -41.95 12.71 -21.09
C THR A 30 -42.28 11.23 -20.96
N THR A 31 -43.55 10.88 -21.18
CA THR A 31 -43.89 9.56 -21.70
C THR A 31 -43.21 9.48 -23.07
N ILE A 32 -41.88 9.33 -23.08
CA ILE A 32 -41.13 8.99 -24.29
C ILE A 32 -41.74 7.67 -24.69
N SER A 33 -42.62 7.73 -25.69
CA SER A 33 -43.16 6.56 -26.33
C SER A 33 -42.02 5.58 -26.50
N ARG A 34 -42.19 4.33 -26.10
CA ARG A 34 -41.13 3.31 -26.17
C ARG A 34 -40.42 3.31 -27.54
N MET A 35 -41.17 3.64 -28.60
CA MET A 35 -40.66 3.90 -29.94
C MET A 35 -39.61 5.02 -30.00
N LYS A 36 -39.92 6.22 -29.47
CA LYS A 36 -38.99 7.35 -29.42
C LYS A 36 -37.73 7.04 -28.60
N LEU A 37 -37.86 6.25 -27.52
CA LEU A 37 -36.72 5.81 -26.73
C LEU A 37 -35.83 4.85 -27.51
N LEU A 38 -36.43 3.91 -28.25
CA LEU A 38 -35.72 3.00 -29.13
C LEU A 38 -35.00 3.76 -30.23
N ASP A 39 -35.66 4.69 -30.92
CA ASP A 39 -35.05 5.50 -31.97
C ASP A 39 -33.84 6.28 -31.44
N THR A 40 -33.96 6.91 -30.27
CA THR A 40 -32.87 7.66 -29.65
C THR A 40 -31.72 6.73 -29.25
N THR A 41 -32.03 5.54 -28.72
CA THR A 41 -31.02 4.54 -28.33
C THR A 41 -30.31 3.98 -29.55
N VAL A 42 -31.03 3.71 -30.64
CA VAL A 42 -30.47 3.25 -31.91
C VAL A 42 -29.60 4.33 -32.55
N ASP A 43 -30.06 5.58 -32.62
CA ASP A 43 -29.28 6.69 -33.18
C ASP A 43 -27.98 6.93 -32.40
N THR A 44 -28.06 6.99 -31.07
CA THR A 44 -26.88 7.16 -30.22
C THR A 44 -25.93 5.96 -30.29
N PHE A 45 -26.45 4.74 -30.43
CA PHE A 45 -25.65 3.54 -30.63
C PHE A 45 -24.96 3.54 -32.00
N LEU A 46 -25.70 3.83 -33.08
CA LEU A 46 -25.15 3.91 -34.43
C LEU A 46 -24.11 5.01 -34.54
N GLN A 47 -24.33 6.18 -33.93
CA GLN A 47 -23.35 7.26 -33.91
C GLN A 47 -22.04 6.83 -33.24
N LYS A 48 -22.13 6.12 -32.10
CA LYS A 48 -20.96 5.57 -31.40
C LYS A 48 -20.29 4.44 -32.20
N LEU A 49 -21.06 3.56 -32.85
CA LEU A 49 -20.52 2.47 -33.66
C LEU A 49 -19.81 2.98 -34.91
N VAL A 50 -20.40 3.96 -35.61
CA VAL A 50 -19.82 4.58 -36.81
C VAL A 50 -18.51 5.29 -36.44
N ALA A 51 -18.50 6.04 -35.33
CA ALA A 51 -17.29 6.67 -34.82
C ALA A 51 -16.20 5.64 -34.44
N ALA A 52 -16.59 4.48 -33.93
CA ALA A 52 -15.66 3.41 -33.55
C ALA A 52 -15.25 2.49 -34.71
N GLY A 53 -15.92 2.56 -35.87
CA GLY A 53 -15.74 1.63 -36.99
C GLY A 53 -15.98 0.15 -36.62
N ARG A 54 -16.64 -0.14 -35.50
CA ARG A 54 -16.80 -1.51 -34.99
C ARG A 54 -18.09 -2.12 -35.50
N ARG A 55 -17.98 -3.32 -36.09
CA ARG A 55 -19.09 -4.26 -36.25
C ARG A 55 -18.78 -5.53 -35.46
N PRO A 56 -19.80 -6.16 -34.83
CA PRO A 56 -19.62 -7.48 -34.24
C PRO A 56 -19.07 -8.43 -35.30
N SER A 57 -18.06 -9.20 -34.94
CA SER A 57 -17.44 -10.15 -35.87
C SER A 57 -18.29 -11.39 -36.11
N GLY A 58 -19.30 -11.62 -35.27
CA GLY A 58 -20.10 -12.84 -35.26
C GLY A 58 -19.43 -13.99 -34.50
N ILE A 59 -18.24 -13.75 -33.93
CA ILE A 59 -17.49 -14.69 -33.11
C ILE A 59 -17.53 -14.16 -31.66
N PRO A 60 -18.31 -14.80 -30.76
CA PRO A 60 -18.57 -14.25 -29.44
C PRO A 60 -17.29 -14.06 -28.62
N GLU A 61 -16.31 -14.95 -28.73
CA GLU A 61 -15.03 -14.86 -28.02
C GLU A 61 -14.22 -13.64 -28.46
N LYS A 62 -14.28 -13.28 -29.74
CA LYS A 62 -13.55 -12.14 -30.29
C LYS A 62 -14.20 -10.83 -29.86
N ASP A 63 -15.52 -10.78 -29.94
CA ASP A 63 -16.29 -9.59 -29.56
C ASP A 63 -16.20 -9.34 -28.05
N LEU A 64 -16.26 -10.40 -27.23
CA LEU A 64 -16.07 -10.30 -25.78
C LEU A 64 -14.66 -9.83 -25.42
N ARG A 65 -13.61 -10.42 -26.00
CA ARG A 65 -12.22 -9.98 -25.77
C ARG A 65 -12.06 -8.49 -26.08
N SER A 66 -12.64 -8.02 -27.18
CA SER A 66 -12.56 -6.62 -27.59
C SER A 66 -13.19 -5.65 -26.57
N ILE A 67 -14.21 -6.11 -25.84
CA ILE A 67 -14.85 -5.36 -24.76
C ILE A 67 -14.03 -5.47 -23.46
N MET A 68 -13.49 -6.64 -23.15
CA MET A 68 -12.83 -6.90 -21.87
C MET A 68 -11.37 -6.40 -21.80
N VAL A 69 -10.65 -6.37 -22.91
CA VAL A 69 -9.22 -6.02 -22.95
C VAL A 69 -8.88 -4.70 -22.23
N PRO A 70 -9.62 -3.58 -22.42
CA PRO A 70 -9.34 -2.34 -21.70
C PRO A 70 -9.36 -2.51 -20.17
N TYR A 71 -10.30 -3.29 -19.64
CA TYR A 71 -10.40 -3.54 -18.19
C TYR A 71 -9.24 -4.38 -17.66
N PHE A 72 -8.83 -5.42 -18.39
CA PHE A 72 -7.69 -6.24 -17.98
C PHE A 72 -6.37 -5.49 -18.06
N LEU A 73 -6.21 -4.60 -19.05
CA LEU A 73 -5.04 -3.72 -19.10
C LEU A 73 -5.02 -2.76 -17.90
N GLN A 74 -6.15 -2.12 -17.59
CA GLN A 74 -6.26 -1.25 -16.41
C GLN A 74 -5.96 -2.02 -15.11
N GLN A 75 -6.46 -3.24 -14.97
CA GLN A 75 -6.20 -4.09 -13.81
C GLN A 75 -4.71 -4.45 -13.69
N ARG A 76 -4.10 -4.88 -14.79
CA ARG A 76 -2.67 -5.21 -14.83
C ARG A 76 -1.82 -4.00 -14.43
N ASP A 77 -2.11 -2.84 -15.00
CA ASP A 77 -1.33 -1.62 -14.76
C ASP A 77 -1.49 -1.12 -13.31
N ALA A 78 -2.67 -1.31 -12.70
CA ALA A 78 -2.87 -1.05 -11.28
C ALA A 78 -2.03 -2.00 -10.40
N LEU A 79 -2.08 -3.31 -10.67
CA LEU A 79 -1.29 -4.29 -9.93
C LEU A 79 0.21 -4.05 -10.07
N GLN A 80 0.67 -3.73 -11.29
CA GLN A 80 2.06 -3.43 -11.55
C GLN A 80 2.54 -2.22 -10.73
N ARG A 81 1.73 -1.16 -10.63
CA ARG A 81 2.06 0.00 -9.78
C ARG A 81 2.15 -0.37 -8.30
N CYS A 82 1.24 -1.21 -7.80
CA CYS A 82 1.28 -1.67 -6.41
C CYS A 82 2.56 -2.48 -6.13
N VAL A 83 2.92 -3.40 -7.04
CA VAL A 83 4.15 -4.20 -6.92
C VAL A 83 5.39 -3.31 -6.95
N GLN A 84 5.49 -2.40 -7.91
CA GLN A 84 6.63 -1.48 -8.02
C GLN A 84 6.79 -0.59 -6.79
N LYS A 85 5.67 -0.10 -6.24
CA LYS A 85 5.68 0.66 -4.98
C LYS A 85 6.24 -0.18 -3.84
N GLN A 86 5.75 -1.40 -3.66
CA GLN A 86 6.21 -2.29 -2.59
C GLN A 86 7.68 -2.66 -2.76
N GLU A 87 8.14 -2.91 -3.99
CA GLU A 87 9.54 -3.20 -4.27
C GLU A 87 10.46 -2.03 -3.91
N ALA A 88 10.03 -0.79 -4.19
CA ALA A 88 10.80 0.40 -3.85
C ALA A 88 10.92 0.57 -2.32
N GLU A 89 9.81 0.41 -1.60
CA GLU A 89 9.79 0.45 -0.13
C GLU A 89 10.66 -0.66 0.46
N ASN A 90 10.57 -1.88 -0.07
CA ASN A 90 11.38 -3.01 0.38
C ASN A 90 12.88 -2.79 0.15
N ARG A 91 13.27 -2.15 -0.97
CA ARG A 91 14.68 -1.78 -1.21
C ARG A 91 15.17 -0.79 -0.16
N GLN A 92 14.39 0.25 0.14
CA GLN A 92 14.73 1.22 1.18
C GLN A 92 14.86 0.56 2.56
N LEU A 93 13.95 -0.35 2.90
CA LEU A 93 14.02 -1.12 4.14
C LEU A 93 15.25 -2.04 4.17
N ALA A 94 15.59 -2.69 3.07
CA ALA A 94 16.79 -3.52 2.97
C ALA A 94 18.07 -2.70 3.20
N ASP A 95 18.15 -1.51 2.60
CA ASP A 95 19.27 -0.59 2.80
C ASP A 95 19.38 -0.13 4.26
N ALA A 96 18.24 0.22 4.88
CA ALA A 96 18.20 0.58 6.30
C ALA A 96 18.63 -0.58 7.21
N VAL A 97 18.21 -1.82 6.90
CA VAL A 97 18.64 -3.02 7.62
C VAL A 97 20.14 -3.25 7.48
N LEU A 98 20.70 -3.08 6.27
CA LEU A 98 22.15 -3.21 6.07
C LEU A 98 22.92 -2.13 6.83
N ALA A 99 22.46 -0.89 6.82
CA ALA A 99 23.05 0.19 7.61
C ALA A 99 23.00 -0.12 9.12
N GLY A 100 21.85 -0.60 9.60
CA GLY A 100 21.67 -1.01 10.99
C GLY A 100 22.60 -2.16 11.40
N ARG A 101 22.79 -3.17 10.54
CA ARG A 101 23.74 -4.28 10.81
C ARG A 101 25.17 -3.77 10.97
N ARG A 102 25.62 -2.86 10.10
CA ARG A 102 26.96 -2.25 10.21
C ARG A 102 27.13 -1.49 11.53
N GLN A 103 26.10 -0.75 11.94
CA GLN A 103 26.13 -0.03 13.21
C GLN A 103 26.23 -1.00 14.41
N VAL A 104 25.50 -2.12 14.37
CA VAL A 104 25.58 -3.16 15.41
C VAL A 104 26.98 -3.79 15.44
N GLU A 105 27.58 -4.09 14.29
CA GLU A 105 28.95 -4.62 14.20
C GLU A 105 29.97 -3.64 14.81
N GLU A 106 29.86 -2.35 14.50
CA GLU A 106 30.74 -1.33 15.06
C GLU A 106 30.59 -1.24 16.59
N LEU A 107 29.36 -1.23 17.10
CA LEU A 107 29.09 -1.21 18.53
C LEU A 107 29.62 -2.47 19.23
N GLN A 108 29.55 -3.64 18.59
CA GLN A 108 30.14 -4.86 19.13
C GLN A 108 31.66 -4.75 19.23
N LEU A 109 32.34 -4.22 18.20
CA LEU A 109 33.78 -4.02 18.22
C LEU A 109 34.18 -3.02 19.32
N GLN A 110 33.45 -1.91 19.45
CA GLN A 110 33.68 -0.93 20.52
C GLN A 110 33.49 -1.56 21.90
N GLY A 111 32.41 -2.32 22.10
CA GLY A 111 32.15 -3.01 23.36
C GLY A 111 33.23 -4.04 23.70
N GLN A 112 33.71 -4.78 22.70
CA GLN A 112 34.82 -5.73 22.89
C GLN A 112 36.12 -5.02 23.24
N ALA A 113 36.45 -3.92 22.56
CA ALA A 113 37.65 -3.13 22.83
C ALA A 113 37.61 -2.53 24.24
N GLN A 114 36.47 -1.99 24.67
CA GLN A 114 36.27 -1.49 26.03
C GLN A 114 36.48 -2.61 27.05
N TRP A 115 35.85 -3.77 26.84
CA TRP A 115 36.01 -4.90 27.74
C TRP A 115 37.48 -5.35 27.85
N GLN A 116 38.21 -5.41 26.75
CA GLN A 116 39.64 -5.73 26.75
C GLN A 116 40.47 -4.68 27.49
N ALA A 117 40.19 -3.39 27.30
CA ALA A 117 40.86 -2.31 28.02
C ALA A 117 40.63 -2.42 29.54
N TRP A 118 39.38 -2.71 29.95
CA TRP A 118 39.05 -2.97 31.36
C TRP A 118 39.78 -4.20 31.92
N GLN A 119 39.90 -5.28 31.15
CA GLN A 119 40.67 -6.44 31.56
C GLN A 119 42.15 -6.14 31.75
N ALA A 120 42.76 -5.37 30.84
CA ALA A 120 44.16 -4.98 30.95
C ALA A 120 44.41 -4.17 32.22
N LEU A 121 43.57 -3.15 32.46
CA LEU A 121 43.64 -2.34 33.68
C LEU A 121 43.49 -3.19 34.96
N HIS A 122 42.56 -4.15 34.95
CA HIS A 122 42.37 -5.04 36.09
C HIS A 122 43.59 -5.94 36.35
N ARG A 123 44.26 -6.40 35.29
CA ARG A 123 45.51 -7.20 35.42
C ARG A 123 46.65 -6.35 35.98
N GLU A 124 46.85 -5.15 35.45
CA GLU A 124 47.85 -4.20 35.96
C GLU A 124 47.60 -3.87 37.44
N GLN A 125 46.34 -3.65 37.82
CA GLN A 125 46.00 -3.40 39.22
C GLN A 125 46.34 -4.59 40.12
N LYS A 126 46.10 -5.82 39.64
CA LYS A 126 46.47 -7.04 40.38
C LYS A 126 47.99 -7.18 40.52
N GLU A 127 48.75 -6.86 39.48
CA GLU A 127 50.21 -6.87 39.49
C GLU A 127 50.77 -5.83 40.48
N LEU A 128 50.24 -4.60 40.47
CA LEU A 128 50.59 -3.56 41.45
C LEU A 128 50.28 -3.98 42.89
N VAL A 129 49.16 -4.66 43.12
CA VAL A 129 48.83 -5.20 44.45
C VAL A 129 49.81 -6.30 44.85
N THR A 130 50.28 -7.14 43.92
CA THR A 130 51.28 -8.16 44.23
C THR A 130 52.67 -7.60 44.51
N THR A 131 53.08 -6.51 43.85
CA THR A 131 54.36 -5.84 44.11
C THR A 131 54.34 -5.04 45.41
N LEU A 132 53.21 -4.41 45.74
CA LEU A 132 53.02 -3.75 47.04
C LEU A 132 52.88 -4.75 48.20
N ARG A 133 52.63 -6.03 47.91
CA ARG A 133 52.51 -7.11 48.89
C ARG A 133 53.77 -7.96 48.96
N GLU A 134 54.96 -7.36 48.82
CA GLU A 134 56.23 -8.09 48.97
C GLU A 134 56.26 -8.95 50.24
N PRO A 135 56.87 -10.15 50.17
CA PRO A 135 56.81 -11.15 51.21
C PRO A 135 57.70 -10.75 52.40
N GLU A 136 57.15 -10.80 53.61
CA GLU A 136 57.95 -11.00 54.83
C GLU A 136 58.61 -12.38 54.84
#